data_AF-A0A7S4MGF1-F1
#
_entry.id   AF-A0A7S4MGF1-F1
#
_cell.length_a   1.000
_cell.length_b   1.000
_cell.length_c   1.000
_cell.angle_alpha   90.00
_cell.angle_beta   90.00
_cell.angle_gamma   90.00
#
_symmetry.space_group_name_H-M   'P 1'
#
loop_
_entity.id
_entity.type
_entity.pdbx_description
1 polymer ?
#
loop_
_entity_poly.entity_id
_entity_poly.type
_entity_poly.pdbx_seq_one_letter_code
_entity_poly.pdbx_strand_id
1 'polypeptide(L)'
;MDVGSDFKTVLIQPEAASVVRGFTSESEAKALYTGGRSAIQDEVLEEVQHRLGPRGIIVEAVLLKDIGLPDQLSKAIEDKMQAEQEAARMEFVLKKERQEAERKAIEAQGIADFQRIVSEGISEELLK
;
A
#
# COMPACT_ATOMS: atom_id res chain seq x y z
N MET A 1 40.33 30.02 7.55
CA MET A 1 38.90 30.17 7.19
C MET A 1 38.12 29.94 8.47
N ASP A 2 37.83 31.02 9.19
CA ASP A 2 36.98 30.97 10.37
C ASP A 2 35.56 30.64 9.91
N VAL A 3 35.11 29.43 10.22
CA VAL A 3 33.69 29.09 10.09
C VAL A 3 33.04 29.73 11.32
N GLY A 4 32.71 31.01 11.20
CA GLY A 4 32.01 31.79 12.23
C GLY A 4 30.61 31.23 12.53
N SER A 5 29.74 32.06 13.09
CA SER A 5 28.35 31.75 13.50
C SER A 5 27.46 31.06 12.45
N ASP A 6 27.92 30.94 11.20
CA ASP A 6 27.28 30.28 10.07
C ASP A 6 27.69 28.80 9.87
N PHE A 7 28.40 28.18 10.81
CA PHE A 7 28.79 26.75 10.70
C PHE A 7 27.59 25.82 10.44
N LYS A 8 26.40 26.17 10.94
CA LYS A 8 25.17 25.43 10.70
C LYS A 8 24.79 25.38 9.21
N THR A 9 24.92 26.48 8.49
CA THR A 9 24.49 26.62 7.08
C THR A 9 25.60 26.28 6.10
N VAL A 10 26.85 26.47 6.49
CA VAL A 10 28.03 26.23 5.63
C VAL A 10 28.57 24.80 5.76
N LEU A 11 28.31 24.12 6.89
CA LEU A 11 28.92 22.83 7.20
C LEU A 11 27.89 21.74 7.52
N ILE A 12 27.02 21.95 8.52
CA ILE A 12 26.09 20.90 8.95
C ILE A 12 25.03 20.62 7.87
N GLN A 13 24.33 21.66 7.42
CA GLN A 13 23.24 21.50 6.45
C GLN A 13 23.71 20.90 5.12
N PRO A 14 24.81 21.36 4.49
CA PRO A 14 25.28 20.77 3.25
C PRO A 14 25.68 19.31 3.40
N GLU A 15 26.31 18.95 4.53
CA GLU A 15 26.79 17.58 4.73
C GLU A 15 25.66 16.61 5.04
N ALA A 16 24.71 17.00 5.89
CA ALA A 16 23.48 16.23 6.11
C ALA A 16 22.67 16.06 4.82
N ALA A 17 22.53 17.13 4.02
CA ALA A 17 21.82 17.06 2.74
C ALA A 17 22.57 16.20 1.71
N SER A 18 23.90 16.18 1.73
CA SER A 18 24.74 15.34 0.88
C SER A 18 24.55 13.86 1.21
N VAL A 19 24.57 13.51 2.50
CA VAL A 19 24.30 12.15 2.96
C VAL A 19 22.91 11.69 2.53
N VAL A 20 21.87 12.47 2.83
CA VAL A 20 20.49 12.12 2.46
C VAL A 20 20.31 11.93 0.96
N ARG A 21 20.96 12.75 0.11
CA ARG A 21 20.94 12.57 -1.35
C ARG A 21 21.66 11.30 -1.83
N GLY A 22 22.60 10.76 -1.05
CA GLY A 22 23.27 9.50 -1.37
C GLY A 22 22.37 8.28 -1.21
N PHE A 23 21.37 8.35 -0.33
CA PHE A 23 20.45 7.27 0.02
C PHE A 23 19.14 7.27 -0.79
N THR A 24 19.14 7.88 -1.99
CA THR A 24 17.94 8.01 -2.84
C THR A 24 17.86 6.97 -3.96
N SER A 25 18.48 5.79 -3.83
CA SER A 25 18.27 4.72 -4.78
C SER A 25 16.83 4.23 -4.74
N GLU A 26 16.37 3.65 -5.84
CA GLU A 26 15.01 3.12 -5.98
C GLU A 26 14.68 2.05 -4.92
N SER A 27 15.70 1.31 -4.48
CA SER A 27 15.58 0.30 -3.41
C SER A 27 15.37 0.95 -2.03
N GLU A 28 16.12 2.01 -1.70
CA GLU A 28 15.93 2.76 -0.45
C GLU A 28 14.58 3.48 -0.43
N ALA A 29 14.20 4.09 -1.57
CA ALA A 29 12.92 4.78 -1.71
C ALA A 29 11.73 3.82 -1.48
N LYS A 30 11.82 2.59 -1.98
CA LYS A 30 10.83 1.54 -1.72
C LYS A 30 10.80 1.12 -0.24
N ALA A 31 11.97 0.96 0.38
CA ALA A 31 12.08 0.59 1.79
C ALA A 31 11.46 1.65 2.72
N LEU A 32 11.58 2.94 2.41
CA LEU A 32 10.93 4.03 3.16
C LEU A 32 9.40 3.85 3.26
N TYR A 33 8.77 3.28 2.23
CA TYR A 33 7.32 3.08 2.17
C TYR A 33 6.85 1.78 2.84
N THR A 34 7.66 0.71 2.79
CA THR A 34 7.29 -0.61 3.35
C THR A 34 7.67 -0.79 4.82
N GLY A 35 8.00 0.30 5.54
CA GLY A 35 8.34 0.27 6.97
C GLY A 35 9.84 0.32 7.29
N GLY A 36 10.72 0.41 6.29
CA GLY A 36 12.17 0.55 6.44
C GLY A 36 12.65 1.95 6.85
N ARG A 37 11.73 2.85 7.20
CA ARG A 37 12.04 4.24 7.58
C ARG A 37 12.99 4.34 8.77
N SER A 38 12.82 3.51 9.80
CA SER A 38 13.72 3.51 10.95
C SER A 38 15.14 3.11 10.55
N ALA A 39 15.27 2.03 9.76
CA ALA A 39 16.56 1.54 9.31
C ALA A 39 17.32 2.59 8.50
N ILE A 40 16.64 3.27 7.56
CA ILE A 40 17.25 4.34 6.78
C ILE A 40 17.60 5.55 7.65
N GLN A 41 16.77 5.88 8.65
CA GLN A 41 17.08 6.96 9.58
C GLN A 41 18.33 6.66 10.43
N ASP A 42 18.48 5.41 10.86
CA ASP A 42 19.64 4.94 11.63
C ASP A 42 20.91 4.97 10.77
N GLU A 43 20.82 4.51 9.53
CA GLU A 43 21.95 4.50 8.57
C GLU A 43 22.38 5.93 8.19
N VAL A 44 21.42 6.83 7.98
CA VAL A 44 21.71 8.26 7.75
C VAL A 44 22.34 8.89 9.00
N LEU A 45 21.87 8.56 10.21
CA LEU A 45 22.44 9.08 11.44
C LEU A 45 23.91 8.65 11.60
N GLU A 46 24.21 7.37 11.36
CA GLU A 46 25.57 6.83 11.44
C GLU A 46 26.51 7.54 10.45
N GLU A 47 26.10 7.70 9.20
CA GLU A 47 26.91 8.35 8.17
C GLU A 47 27.13 9.85 8.46
N VAL A 48 26.10 10.55 8.96
CA VAL A 48 26.24 11.95 9.37
C VAL A 48 27.18 12.09 10.57
N GLN A 49 27.07 11.20 11.55
CA GLN A 49 28.00 11.16 12.70
C GLN A 49 29.43 10.88 12.24
N HIS A 50 29.64 9.97 11.30
CA HIS A 50 30.96 9.65 10.76
C HIS A 50 31.62 10.86 10.09
N ARG A 51 30.86 11.66 9.34
CA ARG A 51 31.39 12.84 8.63
C ARG A 51 31.59 14.06 9.52
N LEU A 52 30.69 14.29 10.46
CA LEU A 52 30.71 15.47 11.32
C LEU A 52 31.48 15.28 12.63
N GLY A 53 31.63 14.03 13.10
CA GLY A 53 32.37 13.67 14.31
C GLY A 53 33.84 14.13 14.31
N PRO A 54 34.62 13.92 13.24
CA PRO A 54 36.00 14.41 13.15
C PRO A 54 36.12 15.94 13.22
N ARG A 55 35.02 16.67 13.00
CA ARG A 55 34.93 18.13 13.09
C ARG A 55 34.48 18.62 14.47
N GLY A 56 34.37 17.70 15.45
CA GLY A 56 33.95 18.00 16.83
C GLY A 56 32.45 18.18 17.01
N ILE A 57 31.63 17.75 16.04
CA ILE A 57 30.17 17.91 16.06
C ILE A 57 29.53 16.59 16.46
N ILE A 58 28.72 16.63 17.51
CA ILE A 58 27.95 15.47 18.00
C ILE A 58 26.54 15.60 17.44
N VAL A 59 26.07 14.54 16.77
CA VAL A 59 24.71 14.47 16.20
C VAL A 59 23.94 13.42 16.99
N GLU A 60 22.95 13.85 17.77
CA GLU A 60 22.16 12.96 18.63
C GLU A 60 21.03 12.26 17.87
N ALA A 61 20.44 12.94 16.88
CA ALA A 61 19.35 12.41 16.08
C ALA A 61 19.25 13.11 14.72
N VAL A 62 18.78 12.36 13.72
CA VAL A 62 18.35 12.88 12.41
C VAL A 62 16.88 12.56 12.21
N LEU A 63 16.09 13.56 11.80
CA LEU A 63 14.66 13.41 11.52
C LEU A 63 14.39 13.62 10.03
N LEU A 64 13.93 12.58 9.35
CA LEU A 64 13.52 12.65 7.95
C LEU A 64 12.09 13.22 7.86
N LYS A 65 11.93 14.52 7.60
CA LYS A 65 10.59 15.15 7.56
C LYS A 65 9.86 14.91 6.25
N ASP A 66 10.45 15.36 5.14
CA ASP A 66 9.82 15.35 3.82
C ASP A 66 10.60 14.40 2.90
N ILE A 67 10.07 13.18 2.72
CA ILE A 67 10.61 12.21 1.77
C ILE A 67 9.89 12.43 0.45
N GLY A 68 10.54 13.11 -0.49
CA GLY A 68 10.07 13.23 -1.87
C GLY A 68 10.46 11.98 -2.66
N LEU A 69 9.47 11.17 -3.04
CA LEU A 69 9.69 10.03 -3.93
C LEU A 69 9.83 10.53 -5.38
N PRO A 70 10.69 9.91 -6.20
CA PRO A 70 10.70 10.16 -7.64
C PRO A 70 9.32 9.84 -8.24
N ASP A 71 8.84 10.70 -9.16
CA ASP A 71 7.49 10.59 -9.76
C ASP A 71 7.21 9.20 -10.35
N GLN A 72 8.22 8.55 -10.93
CA GLN A 72 8.11 7.20 -11.50
C GLN A 72 7.73 6.14 -10.47
N LEU A 73 8.35 6.19 -9.28
CA LEU A 73 8.08 5.21 -8.22
C LEU A 73 6.72 5.47 -7.57
N SER A 74 6.38 6.74 -7.34
CA SER A 74 5.05 7.14 -6.86
C SER A 74 3.94 6.61 -7.76
N LYS A 75 4.10 6.78 -9.07
CA LYS A 75 3.16 6.28 -10.08
C LYS A 75 3.08 4.76 -10.07
N ALA A 76 4.21 4.05 -10.01
CA ALA A 76 4.20 2.59 -9.96
C ALA A 76 3.49 2.03 -8.72
N ILE A 77 3.62 2.70 -7.57
CA ILE A 77 2.91 2.35 -6.33
C ILE A 77 1.40 2.59 -6.49
N GLU A 78 1.01 3.74 -7.05
CA GLU A 78 -0.38 4.10 -7.30
C GLU A 78 -1.05 3.10 -8.26
N ASP A 79 -0.39 2.80 -9.39
CA ASP A 79 -0.86 1.82 -10.38
C ASP A 79 -1.06 0.44 -9.74
N LYS A 80 -0.11 0.01 -8.88
CA LYS A 80 -0.22 -1.27 -8.15
C LYS A 80 -1.40 -1.26 -7.17
N MET A 81 -1.56 -0.20 -6.38
CA MET A 81 -2.66 -0.08 -5.42
C MET A 81 -4.01 -0.08 -6.14
N GLN A 82 -4.11 0.60 -7.28
CA GLN A 82 -5.31 0.59 -8.10
C GLN A 82 -5.63 -0.82 -8.60
N ALA A 83 -4.64 -1.53 -9.14
CA ALA A 83 -4.82 -2.91 -9.62
C ALA A 83 -5.28 -3.87 -8.51
N GLU A 84 -4.72 -3.74 -7.29
CA GLU A 84 -5.14 -4.54 -6.14
C GLU A 84 -6.60 -4.24 -5.72
N GLN A 85 -7.00 -2.98 -5.73
CA GLN A 85 -8.39 -2.59 -5.44
C GLN A 85 -9.36 -3.07 -6.52
N GLU A 86 -8.98 -2.98 -7.78
CA GLU A 86 -9.78 -3.49 -8.90
C GLU A 86 -9.95 -5.01 -8.84
N ALA A 87 -8.88 -5.75 -8.52
CA ALA A 87 -8.93 -7.19 -8.33
C ALA A 87 -9.86 -7.57 -7.17
N ALA A 88 -9.72 -6.92 -6.00
CA ALA A 88 -10.60 -7.14 -4.86
C ALA A 88 -12.07 -6.84 -5.21
N ARG A 89 -12.32 -5.72 -5.91
CA ARG A 89 -13.67 -5.37 -6.37
C ARG A 89 -14.25 -6.43 -7.30
N MET A 90 -13.45 -6.94 -8.23
CA MET A 90 -13.89 -7.98 -9.16
C MET A 90 -14.23 -9.28 -8.43
N GLU A 91 -13.45 -9.65 -7.41
CA GLU A 91 -13.75 -10.80 -6.55
C GLU A 91 -15.12 -10.65 -5.85
N PHE A 92 -15.42 -9.45 -5.33
CA PHE A 92 -16.74 -9.16 -4.75
C PHE A 92 -17.87 -9.27 -5.78
N VAL A 93 -17.66 -8.75 -7.00
CA VAL A 93 -18.65 -8.86 -8.08
C VAL A 93 -18.89 -10.33 -8.43
N LEU A 94 -17.85 -11.12 -8.63
CA LEU A 94 -17.96 -12.55 -8.93
C LEU A 94 -18.69 -13.30 -7.81
N LYS A 95 -18.39 -12.99 -6.55
CA LYS A 95 -19.08 -13.58 -5.40
C LYS A 95 -20.58 -13.24 -5.41
N LYS A 96 -20.93 -12.00 -5.69
CA LYS A 96 -22.32 -11.55 -5.80
C LYS A 96 -23.06 -12.27 -6.92
N GLU A 97 -22.47 -12.35 -8.12
CA GLU A 97 -23.08 -13.04 -9.26
C GLU A 97 -23.30 -14.53 -8.99
N ARG A 98 -22.36 -15.19 -8.30
CA ARG A 98 -22.54 -16.59 -7.86
C ARG A 98 -23.73 -16.74 -6.92
N GLN A 99 -23.88 -15.84 -5.95
CA GLN A 99 -25.01 -15.86 -5.01
C GLN A 99 -26.34 -15.60 -5.73
N GLU A 100 -26.38 -14.68 -6.70
CA GLU A 100 -27.59 -14.45 -7.50
C GLU A 100 -27.94 -15.65 -8.39
N ALA A 101 -26.94 -16.33 -8.96
CA ALA A 101 -27.16 -17.55 -9.73
C ALA A 101 -27.74 -18.68 -8.85
N GLU A 102 -27.21 -18.86 -7.65
CA GLU A 102 -27.70 -19.83 -6.67
C GLU A 102 -29.14 -19.50 -6.24
N ARG A 103 -29.44 -18.23 -5.95
CA ARG A 103 -30.80 -17.77 -5.61
C ARG A 103 -31.80 -18.11 -6.72
N LYS A 104 -31.45 -17.82 -7.98
CA LYS A 104 -32.31 -18.11 -9.14
C LYS A 104 -32.53 -19.61 -9.35
N ALA A 105 -31.50 -20.43 -9.10
CA ALA A 105 -31.62 -21.88 -9.19
C ALA A 105 -32.59 -22.43 -8.14
N ILE A 106 -32.50 -21.95 -6.89
CA ILE A 106 -33.41 -22.32 -5.80
C ILE A 106 -34.85 -21.89 -6.13
N GLU A 107 -35.04 -20.67 -6.65
CA GLU A 107 -36.35 -20.15 -7.05
C GLU A 107 -36.98 -21.00 -8.17
N ALA A 108 -36.19 -21.33 -9.21
CA ALA A 108 -36.64 -22.18 -10.30
C ALA A 108 -37.03 -23.59 -9.82
N GLN A 109 -36.25 -24.17 -8.91
CA GLN A 109 -36.56 -25.47 -8.31
C GLN A 109 -37.88 -25.42 -7.52
N GLY A 110 -38.08 -24.38 -6.70
CA GLY A 110 -39.32 -24.21 -5.94
C GLY A 110 -40.56 -24.06 -6.85
N ILE A 111 -40.44 -23.34 -7.96
CA ILE A 111 -41.52 -23.23 -8.96
C ILE A 111 -41.82 -24.58 -9.61
N ALA A 112 -40.78 -25.33 -10.00
CA ALA A 112 -40.94 -26.66 -10.60
C ALA A 112 -41.59 -27.65 -9.63
N ASP A 113 -41.17 -27.63 -8.36
CA ASP A 113 -41.75 -28.45 -7.29
C ASP A 113 -43.23 -28.11 -7.07
N PHE A 114 -43.56 -26.83 -7.01
CA PHE A 114 -44.94 -26.36 -6.88
C PHE A 114 -45.82 -26.83 -8.05
N GLN A 115 -45.35 -26.66 -9.29
CA GLN A 115 -46.09 -27.09 -10.48
C GLN A 115 -46.36 -28.59 -10.47
N ARG A 116 -45.39 -29.40 -10.04
CA ARG A 116 -45.55 -30.86 -9.92
C ARG A 116 -46.64 -31.21 -8.91
N ILE A 117 -46.55 -30.67 -7.69
CA ILE A 117 -47.52 -30.93 -6.60
C ILE A 117 -48.94 -30.56 -7.03
N VAL A 118 -49.11 -29.40 -7.67
CA VAL A 118 -50.42 -28.95 -8.15
C VAL A 118 -50.97 -29.87 -9.24
N SER A 119 -50.12 -30.31 -10.18
CA SER A 119 -50.55 -31.23 -11.25
C SER A 119 -50.97 -32.61 -10.72
N GLU A 120 -50.27 -33.13 -9.71
CA GLU A 120 -50.61 -34.39 -9.04
C GLU A 120 -51.95 -34.26 -8.29
N GLY A 121 -52.13 -33.20 -7.49
CA GLY A 121 -53.37 -32.97 -6.74
C GLY A 121 -54.61 -32.76 -7.62
N ILE A 122 -54.47 -32.05 -8.74
CA ILE A 122 -55.57 -31.85 -9.71
C ILE A 122 -55.92 -33.18 -10.41
N SER A 123 -54.93 -34.04 -10.67
CA SER A 123 -55.16 -35.32 -11.34
C SER A 123 -55.97 -36.31 -10.50
N GLU A 124 -55.78 -36.32 -9.17
CA GLU A 124 -56.55 -37.19 -8.27
C GLU A 124 -58.00 -36.70 -8.07
N GLU A 125 -58.25 -35.40 -8.02
CA GLU A 125 -59.61 -34.85 -7.83
C GLU A 125 -60.49 -34.94 -9.08
N LEU A 126 -59.91 -34.96 -10.30
CA LEU A 126 -60.66 -35.06 -11.56
C LEU A 126 -61.04 -36.49 -11.98
N LEU A 127 -60.54 -37.51 -11.28
CA LEU A 127 -60.77 -38.94 -11.59
C LEU A 127 -61.98 -39.57 -10.86
N LYS A 128 -62.83 -38.77 -10.17
CA LYS A 128 -64.06 -39.24 -9.51
C LYS A 128 -65.33 -38.88 -10.26
#